data_AF-A0A258HRZ3-F1
#
_entry.id   AF-A0A258HRZ3-F1
#
_cell.length_a   1.000
_cell.length_b   1.000
_cell.length_c   1.000
_cell.angle_alpha   90.00
_cell.angle_beta   90.00
_cell.angle_gamma   90.00
#
_symmetry.space_group_name_H-M   'P 1'
#
loop_
_entity.id
_entity.type
_entity.pdbx_description
1 polymer ?
#
loop_
_entity_poly.entity_id
_entity_poly.type
_entity_poly.pdbx_seq_one_letter_code
_entity_poly.pdbx_strand_id
1 'polypeptide(L)'
;MEAAMDIVSSRTRIGLDQPTYAYRLYVPMSELSPERQRLISYRSNFGIGDRDAYLARVDAVIAPMTHLETPAGLERHAQAKAIEDVASRLSAIILRALFPEMTAETLPFRFLVPSAPPNAIMRASIQDLTARYEKLRTLLATFTPELIGARIDRNGT
;
A
#
# COMPACT_ATOMS: atom_id res chain seq x y z
N MET A 1 -13.56 17.76 -9.28
CA MET A 1 -12.38 16.89 -9.44
C MET A 1 -12.03 16.34 -8.07
N GLU A 2 -11.94 15.02 -7.92
CA GLU A 2 -11.35 14.47 -6.70
C GLU A 2 -9.84 14.72 -6.71
N ALA A 3 -9.27 15.02 -5.54
CA ALA A 3 -7.83 15.26 -5.40
C ALA A 3 -7.03 13.99 -5.73
N ALA A 4 -5.91 14.17 -6.43
CA ALA A 4 -4.93 13.13 -6.71
C ALA A 4 -3.80 13.18 -5.66
N MET A 5 -3.15 12.05 -5.46
CA MET A 5 -2.06 11.82 -4.51
C MET A 5 -0.98 11.00 -5.19
N ASP A 6 0.27 11.41 -5.01
CA ASP A 6 1.40 10.64 -5.51
C ASP A 6 1.75 9.46 -4.59
N ILE A 7 2.18 8.36 -5.20
CA ILE A 7 2.63 7.15 -4.53
C ILE A 7 3.99 6.70 -5.04
N VAL A 8 4.72 6.00 -4.18
CA VAL A 8 5.98 5.34 -4.50
C VAL A 8 5.87 3.88 -4.12
N SER A 9 6.21 3.00 -5.05
CA SER A 9 6.22 1.55 -4.83
C SER A 9 7.58 0.96 -5.14
N SER A 10 7.91 -0.13 -4.47
CA SER A 10 9.15 -0.85 -4.72
C SER A 10 8.95 -2.36 -4.76
N ARG A 11 9.77 -2.99 -5.60
CA ARG A 11 10.04 -4.42 -5.63
C ARG A 11 11.50 -4.63 -5.31
N THR A 12 11.78 -5.26 -4.17
CA THR A 12 13.16 -5.52 -3.72
C THR A 12 13.34 -7.00 -3.46
N ARG A 13 14.32 -7.62 -4.12
CA ARG A 13 14.70 -9.00 -3.88
C ARG A 13 15.24 -9.14 -2.45
N ILE A 14 14.74 -10.14 -1.74
CA ILE A 14 15.15 -10.49 -0.39
C ILE A 14 15.49 -12.00 -0.37
N GLY A 15 16.60 -12.38 0.24
CA GLY A 15 17.07 -13.78 0.27
C GLY A 15 17.96 -14.18 -0.92
N LEU A 16 18.67 -15.30 -0.76
CA LEU A 16 19.78 -15.72 -1.62
C LEU A 16 19.37 -16.77 -2.68
N ASP A 17 18.63 -17.82 -2.28
CA ASP A 17 18.45 -19.00 -3.14
C ASP A 17 17.21 -18.92 -4.04
N GLN A 18 16.03 -18.70 -3.47
CA GLN A 18 14.80 -18.53 -4.26
C GLN A 18 14.53 -17.05 -4.55
N PRO A 19 14.05 -16.69 -5.75
CA PRO A 19 13.73 -15.32 -6.11
C PRO A 19 12.48 -14.87 -5.34
N THR A 20 12.70 -14.33 -4.17
CA THR A 20 11.65 -13.80 -3.31
C THR A 20 11.81 -12.30 -3.11
N TYR A 21 10.70 -11.61 -2.95
CA TYR A 21 10.65 -10.16 -3.00
C TYR A 21 9.84 -9.58 -1.85
N ALA A 22 10.27 -8.43 -1.36
CA ALA A 22 9.46 -7.52 -0.59
C ALA A 22 8.87 -6.49 -1.57
N TYR A 23 7.54 -6.46 -1.63
CA TYR A 23 6.80 -5.41 -2.31
C TYR A 23 6.34 -4.38 -1.29
N ARG A 24 6.51 -3.10 -1.60
CA ARG A 24 6.11 -2.00 -0.70
C ARG A 24 5.41 -0.90 -1.47
N LEU A 25 4.45 -0.27 -0.80
CA LEU A 25 3.75 0.90 -1.28
C LEU A 25 3.79 1.97 -0.20
N TYR A 26 4.10 3.20 -0.60
CA TYR A 26 4.24 4.34 0.27
C TYR A 26 3.65 5.60 -0.38
N VAL A 27 3.38 6.59 0.46
CA VAL A 27 2.96 7.94 0.06
C VAL A 27 4.03 8.93 0.52
N PRO A 28 4.54 9.83 -0.34
CA PRO A 28 5.42 10.90 0.12
C PRO A 28 4.76 11.75 1.21
N MET A 29 5.48 12.06 2.28
CA MET A 29 4.93 12.87 3.38
C MET A 29 4.48 14.27 2.92
N SER A 30 5.05 14.79 1.83
CA SER A 30 4.65 16.05 1.19
C SER A 30 3.21 16.06 0.69
N GLU A 31 2.62 14.88 0.42
CA GLU A 31 1.21 14.73 0.03
C GLU A 31 0.25 14.88 1.22
N LEU A 32 0.77 14.86 2.46
CA LEU A 32 -0.03 14.85 3.68
C LEU A 32 -0.06 16.23 4.33
N SER A 33 -1.18 16.56 4.98
CA SER A 33 -1.27 17.80 5.76
C SER A 33 -0.21 17.82 6.87
N PRO A 34 0.32 19.00 7.25
CA PRO A 34 1.30 19.11 8.33
C PRO A 34 0.80 18.53 9.66
N GLU A 35 -0.51 18.63 9.92
CA GLU A 35 -1.16 18.07 11.10
C GLU A 35 -1.03 16.54 11.13
N ARG A 36 -1.37 15.86 10.04
CA ARG A 36 -1.21 14.40 9.93
C ARG A 36 0.25 14.00 10.00
N GLN A 37 1.14 14.70 9.30
CA GLN A 37 2.58 14.39 9.32
C GLN A 37 3.14 14.34 10.75
N ARG A 38 2.68 15.23 11.65
CA ARG A 38 3.09 15.27 13.06
C ARG A 38 2.71 14.03 13.85
N LEU A 39 1.61 13.36 13.48
CA LEU A 39 1.10 12.20 14.18
C LEU A 39 1.67 10.87 13.64
N ILE A 40 2.27 10.87 12.45
CA ILE A 40 2.93 9.68 11.91
C ILE A 40 4.32 9.53 12.55
N SER A 41 4.44 8.57 13.46
CA SER A 41 5.66 8.34 14.25
C SER A 41 6.83 7.79 13.43
N TYR A 42 6.54 7.07 12.34
CA TYR A 42 7.56 6.39 11.55
C TYR A 42 7.91 7.18 10.29
N ARG A 43 9.06 7.87 10.34
CA ARG A 43 9.57 8.72 9.25
C ARG A 43 10.88 8.16 8.72
N SER A 44 10.83 7.56 7.54
CA SER A 44 12.01 7.07 6.83
C SER A 44 11.77 7.24 5.33
N ASN A 45 12.85 7.37 4.56
CA ASN A 45 12.77 7.26 3.11
C ASN A 45 12.83 5.79 2.65
N PHE A 46 13.03 4.82 3.56
CA PHE A 46 13.15 3.39 3.27
C PHE A 46 14.23 3.04 2.24
N GLY A 47 15.27 3.86 2.12
CA GLY A 47 16.29 3.71 1.07
C GLY A 47 15.78 4.06 -0.33
N ILE A 48 14.66 4.78 -0.43
CA ILE A 48 14.04 5.23 -1.68
C ILE A 48 14.17 6.75 -1.80
N GLY A 49 14.84 7.22 -2.86
CA GLY A 49 15.01 8.65 -3.13
C GLY A 49 16.00 9.35 -2.18
N ASP A 50 15.92 10.68 -2.15
CA ASP A 50 16.82 11.52 -1.35
C ASP A 50 16.65 11.31 0.15
N ARG A 51 17.63 11.75 0.94
CA ARG A 51 17.68 11.57 2.40
C ARG A 51 16.43 12.12 3.11
N ASP A 52 15.88 13.22 2.60
CA ASP A 52 14.75 13.92 3.21
C ASP A 52 13.39 13.60 2.55
N ALA A 53 13.36 12.66 1.60
CA ALA A 53 12.15 12.19 0.94
C ALA A 53 11.38 11.21 1.84
N TYR A 54 10.90 11.69 2.99
CA TYR A 54 10.19 10.85 3.96
C TYR A 54 8.89 10.30 3.38
N LEU A 55 8.64 9.03 3.66
CA LEU A 55 7.53 8.26 3.14
C LEU A 55 6.63 7.79 4.29
N ALA A 56 5.33 7.88 4.10
CA ALA A 56 4.31 7.30 4.97
C ALA A 56 3.88 5.93 4.45
N ARG A 57 3.58 5.02 5.38
CA ARG A 57 2.91 3.76 5.07
C ARG A 57 1.41 3.99 4.85
N VAL A 58 0.80 3.16 4.02
CA VAL A 58 -0.60 3.30 3.59
C VAL A 58 -1.57 3.22 4.77
N ASP A 59 -1.29 2.40 5.78
CA ASP A 59 -2.06 2.32 7.03
C ASP A 59 -2.20 3.69 7.72
N ALA A 60 -1.10 4.42 7.88
CA ALA A 60 -1.07 5.75 8.48
C ALA A 60 -1.76 6.82 7.60
N VAL A 61 -1.83 6.61 6.29
CA VAL A 61 -2.50 7.51 5.34
C VAL A 61 -4.01 7.32 5.39
N ILE A 62 -4.49 6.08 5.34
CA ILE A 62 -5.93 5.80 5.33
C ILE A 62 -6.57 5.98 6.70
N ALA A 63 -5.79 5.87 7.78
CA ALA A 63 -6.28 6.00 9.15
C ALA A 63 -7.03 7.32 9.36
N PRO A 64 -8.16 7.31 10.08
CA PRO A 64 -8.81 8.56 10.50
C PRO A 64 -7.91 9.32 11.47
N MET A 65 -8.02 10.66 11.52
CA MET A 65 -7.22 11.50 12.44
C MET A 65 -7.41 11.07 13.90
N THR A 66 -8.65 10.74 14.28
CA THR A 66 -9.00 10.25 15.63
C THR A 66 -8.15 9.04 16.05
N HIS A 67 -7.87 8.12 15.13
CA HIS A 67 -7.00 6.97 15.41
C HIS A 67 -5.54 7.38 15.64
N LEU A 68 -5.04 8.32 14.83
CA LEU A 68 -3.66 8.82 14.93
C LEU A 68 -3.44 9.61 16.23
N GLU A 69 -4.46 10.32 16.70
CA GLU A 69 -4.46 11.10 17.94
C GLU A 69 -4.62 10.22 19.20
N THR A 70 -5.20 9.03 19.04
CA THR A 70 -5.43 8.12 20.17
C THR A 70 -4.08 7.68 20.77
N PRO A 71 -3.89 7.76 22.10
CA PRO A 71 -2.70 7.25 22.78
C PRO A 71 -2.54 5.73 22.63
N ALA A 72 -1.31 5.22 22.83
CA ALA A 72 -1.05 3.78 22.82
C ALA A 72 -1.89 3.05 23.88
N GLY A 73 -2.59 1.99 23.48
CA GLY A 73 -3.49 1.20 24.32
C GLY A 73 -4.15 0.05 23.56
N LEU A 74 -4.90 -0.81 24.25
CA LEU A 74 -5.54 -2.00 23.68
C LEU A 74 -6.54 -1.64 22.57
N GLU A 75 -7.37 -0.63 22.78
CA GLU A 75 -8.35 -0.15 21.79
C GLU A 75 -7.67 0.33 20.51
N ARG A 76 -6.62 1.15 20.65
CA ARG A 76 -5.80 1.60 19.52
C ARG A 76 -5.16 0.43 18.79
N HIS A 77 -4.70 -0.59 19.51
CA HIS A 77 -4.08 -1.76 18.87
C HIS A 77 -5.07 -2.55 18.02
N ALA A 78 -6.28 -2.80 18.52
CA ALA A 78 -7.32 -3.50 17.76
C ALA A 78 -7.71 -2.72 16.50
N GLN A 79 -7.89 -1.41 16.62
CA GLN A 79 -8.19 -0.55 15.47
C GLN A 79 -7.02 -0.48 14.47
N ALA A 80 -5.78 -0.40 14.95
CA ALA A 80 -4.59 -0.40 14.11
C ALA A 80 -4.52 -1.68 13.28
N LYS A 81 -4.80 -2.85 13.88
CA LYS A 81 -4.82 -4.12 13.14
C LYS A 81 -5.84 -4.13 12.01
N ALA A 82 -7.05 -3.62 12.27
CA ALA A 82 -8.09 -3.54 11.24
C ALA A 82 -7.71 -2.56 10.11
N ILE A 83 -7.02 -1.47 10.43
CA ILE A 83 -6.47 -0.52 9.45
C ILE A 83 -5.36 -1.16 8.61
N GLU A 84 -4.44 -1.89 9.25
CA GLU A 84 -3.35 -2.61 8.60
C GLU A 84 -3.87 -3.63 7.58
N ASP A 85 -4.94 -4.37 7.91
CA ASP A 85 -5.52 -5.37 7.02
C ASP A 85 -6.14 -4.73 5.76
N VAL A 86 -6.86 -3.61 5.94
CA VAL A 86 -7.41 -2.83 4.81
C VAL A 86 -6.26 -2.24 3.96
N ALA A 87 -5.24 -1.67 4.60
CA ALA A 87 -4.07 -1.12 3.92
C ALA A 87 -3.30 -2.19 3.14
N SER A 88 -3.15 -3.39 3.72
CA SER A 88 -2.48 -4.53 3.09
C SER A 88 -3.20 -4.99 1.83
N ARG A 89 -4.53 -5.12 1.88
CA ARG A 89 -5.34 -5.50 0.73
C ARG A 89 -5.38 -4.42 -0.35
N LEU A 90 -5.54 -3.15 0.03
CA LEU A 90 -5.47 -2.02 -0.90
C LEU A 90 -4.11 -1.96 -1.60
N SER A 91 -3.03 -2.09 -0.82
CA SER A 91 -1.67 -2.07 -1.33
C SER A 91 -1.43 -3.23 -2.30
N ALA A 92 -1.92 -4.43 -1.99
CA ALA A 92 -1.86 -5.55 -2.92
C ALA A 92 -2.53 -5.21 -4.26
N ILE A 93 -3.79 -4.72 -4.24
CA ILE A 93 -4.52 -4.34 -5.47
C ILE A 93 -3.70 -3.36 -6.34
N ILE A 94 -3.17 -2.29 -5.74
CA ILE A 94 -2.37 -1.29 -6.46
C ILE A 94 -1.06 -1.91 -6.97
N LEU A 95 -0.38 -2.70 -6.14
CA LEU A 95 0.90 -3.32 -6.51
C LEU A 95 0.74 -4.36 -7.62
N ARG A 96 -0.38 -5.09 -7.71
CA ARG A 96 -0.63 -6.00 -8.84
C ARG A 96 -0.79 -5.25 -10.16
N ALA A 97 -1.32 -4.02 -10.13
CA ALA A 97 -1.42 -3.20 -11.32
C ALA A 97 -0.05 -2.67 -11.79
N LEU A 98 0.87 -2.42 -10.85
CA LEU A 98 2.22 -1.89 -11.13
C LEU A 98 3.25 -3.01 -11.38
N PHE A 99 3.11 -4.14 -10.70
CA PHE A 99 3.97 -5.32 -10.74
C PHE A 99 3.11 -6.57 -10.95
N PRO A 100 2.72 -6.90 -12.20
CA PRO A 100 1.77 -7.96 -12.50
C PRO A 100 2.17 -9.35 -11.99
N GLU A 101 3.45 -9.57 -11.71
CA GLU A 101 3.96 -10.82 -11.16
C GLU A 101 3.70 -10.97 -9.64
N MET A 102 3.39 -9.88 -8.93
CA MET A 102 2.86 -9.94 -7.57
C MET A 102 1.39 -10.33 -7.68
N THR A 103 1.01 -11.54 -7.24
CA THR A 103 -0.37 -12.04 -7.39
C THR A 103 -1.10 -12.23 -6.07
N ALA A 104 -0.46 -11.90 -4.94
CA ALA A 104 -1.06 -12.03 -3.62
C ALA A 104 -2.31 -11.13 -3.46
N GLU A 105 -3.29 -11.61 -2.69
CA GLU A 105 -4.51 -10.83 -2.37
C GLU A 105 -4.30 -9.80 -1.28
N THR A 106 -3.41 -10.10 -0.35
CA THR A 106 -2.95 -9.23 0.73
C THR A 106 -1.44 -9.14 0.66
N LEU A 107 -0.86 -7.98 0.98
CA LEU A 107 0.57 -7.75 0.87
C LEU A 107 1.34 -8.67 1.84
N PRO A 108 2.08 -9.67 1.35
CA PRO A 108 2.85 -10.54 2.22
C PRO A 108 4.17 -9.86 2.60
N PHE A 109 4.78 -10.31 3.71
CA PHE A 109 6.12 -9.85 4.07
C PHE A 109 7.17 -10.22 3.01
N ARG A 110 7.03 -11.41 2.42
CA ARG A 110 7.90 -11.98 1.40
C ARG A 110 7.04 -12.74 0.39
N PHE A 111 7.28 -12.54 -0.90
CA PHE A 111 6.54 -13.18 -1.99
C PHE A 111 7.49 -13.91 -2.95
N LEU A 112 7.16 -15.13 -3.35
CA LEU A 112 7.95 -15.93 -4.29
C LEU A 112 7.57 -15.57 -5.73
N VAL A 113 8.57 -15.25 -6.56
CA VAL A 113 8.37 -14.84 -7.96
C VAL A 113 9.33 -15.63 -8.86
N PRO A 114 8.87 -16.71 -9.51
CA PRO A 114 9.73 -17.58 -10.30
C PRO A 114 10.48 -16.89 -11.44
N SER A 115 9.91 -15.85 -12.05
CA SER A 115 10.51 -15.11 -13.16
C SER A 115 11.72 -14.26 -12.77
N ALA A 116 12.00 -14.10 -11.47
CA ALA A 116 13.16 -13.40 -10.92
C ALA A 116 13.42 -12.00 -11.53
N PRO A 117 12.42 -11.10 -11.59
CA PRO A 117 12.62 -9.79 -12.18
C PRO A 117 13.59 -8.92 -11.35
N PRO A 118 14.27 -7.92 -11.96
CA PRO A 118 15.21 -7.08 -11.23
C PRO A 118 14.52 -6.22 -10.18
N ASN A 119 15.28 -5.63 -9.25
CA ASN A 119 14.72 -4.62 -8.33
C ASN A 119 14.14 -3.44 -9.12
N ALA A 120 13.06 -2.85 -8.62
CA ALA A 120 12.40 -1.74 -9.29
C ALA A 120 11.76 -0.78 -8.28
N ILE A 121 11.70 0.50 -8.66
CA ILE A 121 10.95 1.54 -7.96
C ILE A 121 10.04 2.20 -9.00
N MET A 122 8.75 2.34 -8.68
CA MET A 122 7.78 2.97 -9.57
C MET A 122 7.06 4.10 -8.82
N ARG A 123 6.75 5.17 -9.56
CA ARG A 123 5.97 6.32 -9.09
C ARG A 123 4.69 6.39 -9.91
N ALA A 124 3.59 6.71 -9.25
CA ALA A 124 2.29 6.87 -9.90
C ALA A 124 1.45 7.88 -9.12
N SER A 125 0.38 8.37 -9.74
CA SER A 125 -0.62 9.20 -9.09
C SER A 125 -1.92 8.41 -8.99
N ILE A 126 -2.58 8.50 -7.83
CA ILE A 126 -3.83 7.81 -7.52
C ILE A 126 -4.84 8.77 -6.90
N GLN A 127 -6.07 8.33 -6.69
CA GLN A 127 -7.03 9.09 -5.90
C GLN A 127 -6.53 9.25 -4.46
N ASP A 128 -6.72 10.44 -3.88
CA ASP A 128 -6.36 10.71 -2.49
C ASP A 128 -7.01 9.70 -1.53
N LEU A 129 -6.17 9.04 -0.73
CA LEU A 129 -6.53 8.00 0.23
C LEU A 129 -6.66 8.52 1.67
N THR A 130 -6.33 9.78 1.93
CA THR A 130 -6.22 10.36 3.26
C THR A 130 -7.51 10.20 4.06
N ALA A 131 -7.41 9.61 5.25
CA ALA A 131 -8.53 9.37 6.17
C ALA A 131 -9.69 8.53 5.59
N ARG A 132 -9.45 7.74 4.52
CA ARG A 132 -10.52 6.99 3.82
C ARG A 132 -10.76 5.58 4.35
N TYR A 133 -10.24 5.21 5.53
CA TYR A 133 -10.37 3.87 6.09
C TYR A 133 -11.78 3.28 6.01
N GLU A 134 -12.82 3.97 6.52
CA GLU A 134 -14.19 3.41 6.55
C GLU A 134 -14.78 3.18 5.16
N LYS A 135 -14.55 4.12 4.23
CA LYS A 135 -14.97 4.00 2.83
C LYS A 135 -14.27 2.81 2.18
N LEU A 136 -12.96 2.69 2.36
CA LEU A 136 -12.15 1.60 1.81
C LEU A 136 -12.52 0.24 2.42
N ARG A 137 -12.74 0.17 3.73
CA ARG A 137 -13.20 -1.04 4.43
C ARG A 137 -14.50 -1.57 3.82
N THR A 138 -15.47 -0.68 3.61
CA THR A 138 -16.76 -1.03 3.00
C THR A 138 -16.58 -1.46 1.55
N LEU A 139 -15.85 -0.68 0.75
CA LEU A 139 -15.60 -1.00 -0.65
C LEU A 139 -14.88 -2.35 -0.78
N LEU A 140 -13.79 -2.57 -0.06
CA LEU A 140 -13.01 -3.81 -0.15
C LEU A 140 -13.76 -5.03 0.41
N ALA A 141 -14.69 -4.85 1.35
CA ALA A 141 -15.60 -5.92 1.75
C ALA A 141 -16.53 -6.34 0.60
N THR A 142 -16.92 -5.40 -0.28
CA THR A 142 -17.76 -5.67 -1.46
C THR A 142 -16.99 -6.09 -2.72
N PHE A 143 -15.70 -5.74 -2.84
CA PHE A 143 -14.84 -6.18 -3.94
C PHE A 143 -14.37 -7.62 -3.70
N THR A 144 -15.20 -8.60 -4.03
CA THR A 144 -14.78 -10.01 -4.01
C THR A 144 -14.06 -10.38 -5.32
N PRO A 145 -13.19 -11.41 -5.33
CA PRO A 145 -12.54 -11.89 -6.56
C PRO A 145 -13.54 -12.22 -7.68
N GLU A 146 -14.78 -12.63 -7.35
CA GLU A 146 -15.83 -12.92 -8.34
C GLU A 146 -16.37 -11.65 -9.03
N LEU A 147 -16.22 -10.48 -8.42
CA LEU A 147 -16.57 -9.18 -9.00
C LEU A 147 -15.49 -8.66 -9.98
N ILE A 148 -14.29 -9.26 -9.96
CA ILE A 148 -13.26 -9.07 -10.99
C ILE A 148 -13.68 -9.90 -12.19
N GLY A 149 -14.71 -9.45 -12.90
CA GLY A 149 -15.10 -9.97 -14.20
C GLY A 149 -13.96 -9.80 -15.21
N ALA A 150 -12.91 -10.60 -15.07
CA ALA A 150 -11.90 -10.84 -16.07
C ALA A 150 -12.59 -11.63 -17.18
N ARG A 151 -13.36 -10.92 -18.01
CA ARG A 151 -13.52 -11.31 -19.40
C ARG A 151 -12.12 -11.21 -20.01
N ILE A 152 -11.40 -12.32 -20.00
CA ILE A 152 -10.32 -12.55 -20.93
C ILE A 152 -11.02 -12.68 -22.29
N ASP A 153 -10.96 -11.64 -23.11
CA ASP A 153 -11.13 -11.83 -24.54
C ASP A 153 -9.93 -12.65 -25.02
N ARG A 154 -10.06 -13.98 -24.90
CA ARG A 154 -9.35 -14.91 -25.76
C ARG A 154 -10.12 -14.94 -27.07
N ASN A 155 -9.86 -13.97 -27.94
CA ASN A 155 -9.98 -14.27 -29.35
C ASN A 155 -8.74 -15.06 -29.72
N GLY A 156 -8.91 -16.38 -29.69
CA GLY A 156 -8.01 -17.33 -30.32
C GLY A 156 -8.11 -17.24 -31.84
N THR A 157 -7.00 -17.65 -32.46
CA THR A 157 -6.67 -17.79 -33.88
C THR A 157 -6.54 -16.51 -34.69
#